data_AF-A0A957FG32-F1
#
_entry.id   AF-A0A957FG32-F1
#
_cell.length_a   1.000
_cell.length_b   1.000
_cell.length_c   1.000
_cell.angle_alpha   90.00
_cell.angle_beta   90.00
_cell.angle_gamma   90.00
#
_symmetry.space_group_name_H-M   'P 1'
#
loop_
_entity.id
_entity.type
_entity.pdbx_description
1 polymer ?
#
loop_
_entity_poly.entity_id
_entity_poly.type
_entity_poly.pdbx_seq_one_letter_code
_entity_poly.pdbx_strand_id
1 'polypeptide(L)'
;MTEDEKTLKDREVEHLILLVGGNPLPNAVAGRLLVKDGGRITLLHTVDTRSIADRLKIWFTQQGMVENKIDVRGTDRTHRRAIQVTVEQVLTKDEKGVGLNYTSGTSA
;
A
#
# COMPACT_ATOMS: atom_id res chain seq x y z
N MET A 1 -25.40 -9.04 -2.91
CA MET A 1 -23.97 -8.95 -3.26
C MET A 1 -23.85 -9.26 -4.73
N THR A 2 -23.42 -8.29 -5.53
CA THR A 2 -23.26 -8.46 -6.99
C THR A 2 -22.02 -9.32 -7.29
N GLU A 3 -21.90 -9.84 -8.50
CA GLU A 3 -20.71 -10.63 -8.91
C GLU A 3 -19.41 -9.82 -8.81
N ASP A 4 -19.48 -8.51 -9.07
CA ASP A 4 -18.34 -7.59 -8.96
C ASP A 4 -17.89 -7.41 -7.51
N GLU A 5 -18.82 -7.23 -6.58
CA GLU A 5 -18.52 -7.12 -5.14
C GLU A 5 -17.88 -8.39 -4.59
N LYS A 6 -18.35 -9.56 -5.06
CA LYS A 6 -17.77 -10.85 -4.69
C LYS A 6 -16.34 -11.00 -5.21
N THR A 7 -16.11 -10.59 -6.46
CA THR A 7 -14.79 -10.67 -7.12
C THR A 7 -13.75 -9.78 -6.45
N LEU A 8 -14.15 -8.61 -5.93
CA LEU A 8 -13.25 -7.73 -5.20
C LEU A 8 -12.91 -8.29 -3.82
N LYS A 9 -13.89 -8.84 -3.09
CA LYS A 9 -13.67 -9.50 -1.79
C LYS A 9 -12.65 -10.63 -1.86
N ASP A 10 -12.71 -11.44 -2.92
CA ASP A 10 -11.77 -12.55 -3.12
C ASP A 10 -10.32 -12.07 -3.41
N ARG A 11 -10.15 -10.78 -3.72
CA ARG A 11 -8.85 -10.14 -4.00
C ARG A 11 -8.32 -9.29 -2.86
N GLU A 12 -9.06 -9.18 -1.75
CA GLU A 12 -8.57 -8.48 -0.58
C GLU A 12 -7.40 -9.24 0.06
N VAL A 13 -6.44 -8.48 0.59
CA VAL A 13 -5.19 -8.96 1.17
C VAL A 13 -5.07 -8.53 2.62
N GLU A 14 -4.35 -9.31 3.42
CA GLU A 14 -4.10 -9.00 4.83
C GLU A 14 -3.04 -7.92 4.98
N HIS A 15 -2.11 -7.85 4.03
CA HIS A 15 -1.10 -6.80 3.94
C HIS A 15 -1.01 -6.27 2.51
N LEU A 16 -1.28 -4.98 2.35
CA LEU A 16 -1.16 -4.28 1.07
C LEU A 16 0.03 -3.31 1.10
N ILE A 17 1.00 -3.54 0.25
CA ILE A 17 2.12 -2.64 0.03
C ILE A 17 1.78 -1.72 -1.14
N LEU A 18 1.80 -0.41 -0.89
CA LEU A 18 1.52 0.63 -1.88
C LEU A 18 2.79 1.41 -2.17
N LEU A 19 3.26 1.36 -3.42
CA LEU A 19 4.31 2.24 -3.89
C LEU A 19 3.73 3.63 -4.16
N VAL A 20 4.19 4.61 -3.40
CA VAL A 20 3.71 5.99 -3.45
C VAL A 20 4.40 6.76 -4.56
N GLY A 21 3.68 6.93 -5.67
CA GLY A 21 4.04 7.82 -6.79
C GLY A 21 3.52 9.25 -6.61
N GLY A 22 3.66 10.06 -7.66
CA GLY A 22 3.21 11.46 -7.67
C GLY A 22 1.69 11.65 -7.63
N ASN A 23 0.92 10.65 -8.09
CA ASN A 23 -0.54 10.65 -8.02
C ASN A 23 -1.03 9.76 -6.88
N PRO A 24 -1.65 10.32 -5.82
CA PRO A 24 -2.15 9.51 -4.69
C PRO A 24 -3.44 8.75 -5.00
N LEU A 25 -4.21 9.15 -6.02
CA LEU A 25 -5.57 8.67 -6.22
C LEU A 25 -5.65 7.15 -6.39
N PRO A 26 -4.84 6.49 -7.23
CA PRO A 26 -5.01 5.06 -7.41
C PRO A 26 -4.53 4.26 -6.18
N ASN A 27 -3.60 4.82 -5.38
CA ASN A 27 -3.22 4.25 -4.09
C ASN A 27 -4.35 4.35 -3.07
N ALA A 28 -5.06 5.48 -3.03
CA ALA A 28 -6.23 5.65 -2.16
C ALA A 28 -7.34 4.64 -2.50
N VAL A 29 -7.64 4.47 -3.79
CA VAL A 29 -8.63 3.50 -4.28
C VAL A 29 -8.21 2.07 -3.91
N ALA A 30 -6.97 1.69 -4.18
CA ALA A 30 -6.50 0.34 -3.90
C ALA A 30 -6.47 0.02 -2.40
N GLY A 31 -5.97 0.96 -1.58
CA GLY A 31 -5.97 0.79 -0.13
C GLY A 31 -7.37 0.70 0.47
N ARG A 32 -8.39 1.28 -0.18
CA ARG A 32 -9.77 1.18 0.29
C ARG A 32 -10.47 -0.11 -0.14
N LEU A 33 -10.11 -0.67 -1.30
CA LEU A 33 -10.81 -1.80 -1.91
C LEU A 33 -10.12 -3.15 -1.72
N LEU A 34 -8.80 -3.17 -1.52
CA LEU A 34 -8.00 -4.39 -1.55
C LEU A 34 -7.42 -4.78 -0.20
N VAL A 35 -7.58 -3.97 0.85
CA VAL A 35 -7.18 -4.39 2.20
C VAL A 35 -8.39 -5.00 2.91
N LYS A 36 -8.21 -6.19 3.49
CA LYS A 36 -9.24 -6.79 4.35
C LYS A 36 -9.49 -5.93 5.59
N ASP A 37 -10.67 -6.08 6.17
CA ASP A 37 -10.95 -5.54 7.50
C ASP A 37 -9.91 -6.03 8.53
N GLY A 38 -9.28 -5.09 9.24
CA GLY A 38 -8.20 -5.38 10.20
C GLY A 38 -6.83 -5.68 9.58
N GLY A 39 -6.73 -5.70 8.25
CA GLY A 39 -5.49 -5.78 7.50
C GLY A 39 -4.63 -4.52 7.65
N ARG A 40 -3.42 -4.56 7.09
CA ARG A 40 -2.42 -3.49 7.20
C ARG A 40 -2.00 -2.96 5.84
N ILE A 41 -1.61 -1.69 5.80
CA ILE A 41 -1.05 -1.03 4.62
C ILE A 41 0.37 -0.57 4.94
N THR A 42 1.31 -0.83 4.03
CA THR A 42 2.62 -0.18 4.04
C THR A 42 2.72 0.78 2.85
N LEU A 43 2.88 2.06 3.15
CA LEU A 43 3.11 3.14 2.19
C LEU A 43 4.62 3.27 1.97
N LEU A 44 5.10 2.72 0.86
CA LEU A 44 6.49 2.81 0.46
C LEU A 44 6.73 4.06 -0.38
N HIS A 45 7.57 4.97 0.08
CA HIS A 45 7.78 6.28 -0.55
C HIS A 45 9.24 6.58 -0.79
N THR A 46 9.53 7.43 -1.77
CA THR A 46 10.86 8.05 -1.92
C THR A 46 10.93 9.35 -1.11
N VAL A 47 12.08 10.03 -1.09
CA VAL A 47 12.18 11.36 -0.49
C VAL A 47 11.15 12.32 -1.10
N ASP A 48 11.01 12.31 -2.42
CA ASP A 48 10.13 13.22 -3.17
C ASP A 48 8.64 12.94 -2.91
N THR A 49 8.28 11.69 -2.62
CA THR A 49 6.88 11.29 -2.40
C THR A 49 6.49 11.17 -0.93
N ARG A 50 7.38 11.57 0.00
CA ARG A 50 7.11 11.51 1.45
C ARG A 50 5.83 12.23 1.84
N SER A 51 5.67 13.48 1.39
CA SER A 51 4.50 14.29 1.76
C SER A 51 3.19 13.68 1.24
N ILE A 52 3.24 12.94 0.13
CA ILE A 52 2.09 12.23 -0.44
C ILE A 52 1.74 11.02 0.43
N ALA A 53 2.74 10.26 0.88
CA ALA A 53 2.54 9.13 1.78
C ALA A 53 1.93 9.57 3.12
N ASP A 54 2.42 10.66 3.70
CA ASP A 54 1.88 11.20 4.95
C ASP A 54 0.42 11.65 4.77
N ARG A 55 0.07 12.29 3.65
CA ARG A 55 -1.33 12.64 3.33
C ARG A 55 -2.22 11.41 3.13
N LEU A 56 -1.72 10.36 2.47
CA LEU A 56 -2.44 9.11 2.30
C LEU A 56 -2.71 8.43 3.65
N LYS A 57 -1.73 8.41 4.55
CA LYS A 57 -1.92 7.90 5.92
C LYS A 57 -3.07 8.62 6.62
N ILE A 58 -3.06 9.96 6.61
CA ILE A 58 -4.13 10.78 7.21
C ILE A 58 -5.48 10.43 6.59
N TRP A 59 -5.54 10.33 5.25
CA TRP A 59 -6.77 10.01 4.55
C TRP A 59 -7.31 8.63 4.94
N PHE A 60 -6.48 7.58 4.99
CA PHE A 60 -6.91 6.24 5.41
C PHE A 60 -7.45 6.23 6.84
N THR A 61 -6.80 6.96 7.76
CA THR A 61 -7.31 7.13 9.13
C THR A 61 -8.68 7.82 9.14
N GLN A 62 -8.87 8.87 8.33
CA GLN A 62 -10.18 9.53 8.17
C GLN A 62 -11.25 8.61 7.57
N GLN A 63 -10.86 7.62 6.76
CA GLN A 63 -11.75 6.59 6.22
C GLN A 63 -12.03 5.43 7.21
N GLY A 64 -11.54 5.53 8.45
CA GLY A 64 -11.82 4.58 9.54
C GLY A 64 -10.78 3.47 9.70
N MET A 65 -9.66 3.51 8.98
CA MET A 65 -8.58 2.54 9.19
C MET A 65 -7.80 2.88 10.46
N VAL A 66 -7.45 1.86 11.25
CA VAL A 66 -6.71 2.06 12.51
C VAL A 66 -5.29 2.54 12.21
N GLU A 67 -4.86 3.63 12.83
CA GLU A 67 -3.57 4.28 12.49
C GLU A 67 -2.36 3.33 12.62
N ASN A 68 -2.35 2.45 13.62
CA ASN A 68 -1.27 1.47 13.83
C ASN A 68 -1.22 0.35 12.78
N LYS A 69 -2.20 0.29 11.88
CA LYS A 69 -2.24 -0.61 10.71
C LYS A 69 -1.68 0.05 9.45
N ILE A 70 -1.26 1.32 9.53
CA ILE A 70 -0.69 2.05 8.38
C ILE A 70 0.76 2.38 8.70
N ASP A 71 1.67 1.66 8.06
CA ASP A 71 3.11 1.88 8.15
C ASP A 71 3.58 2.79 7.00
N VAL A 72 4.51 3.70 7.27
CA VAL A 72 5.08 4.62 6.28
C VAL A 72 6.57 4.40 6.22
N ARG A 73 7.06 3.88 5.09
CA ARG A 73 8.46 3.47 4.92
C ARG A 73 9.11 4.24 3.79
N GLY A 74 10.23 4.87 4.11
CA GLY A 74 11.08 5.50 3.12
C GLY A 74 11.98 4.48 2.43
N THR A 75 12.17 4.66 1.14
CA THR A 75 13.23 4.04 0.36
C THR A 75 14.05 5.12 -0.32
N ASP A 76 15.36 4.96 -0.21
CA ASP A 76 16.38 5.93 -0.60
C ASP A 76 16.59 6.00 -2.12
N ARG A 77 16.01 5.07 -2.89
CA ARG A 77 16.15 5.03 -4.36
C ARG A 77 14.91 4.46 -5.06
N THR A 78 14.60 4.96 -6.25
CA THR A 78 13.65 4.33 -7.21
C THR A 78 14.19 3.06 -7.86
N HIS A 79 15.39 2.61 -7.48
CA HIS A 79 16.03 1.44 -8.07
C HIS A 79 15.35 0.15 -7.56
N ARG A 80 15.04 -0.76 -8.47
CA ARG A 80 14.38 -2.06 -8.22
C ARG A 80 14.91 -2.80 -6.98
N ARG A 81 16.23 -2.79 -6.76
CA ARG A 81 16.88 -3.46 -5.63
C ARG A 81 16.53 -2.84 -4.27
N ALA A 82 16.39 -1.51 -4.19
CA ALA A 82 16.02 -0.84 -2.94
C ALA A 82 14.56 -1.14 -2.59
N ILE A 83 13.67 -1.10 -3.58
CA ILE A 83 12.26 -1.49 -3.42
C ILE A 83 12.16 -2.95 -2.96
N GLN A 84 12.89 -3.86 -3.59
CA GLN A 84 12.91 -5.28 -3.21
C GLN A 84 13.34 -5.47 -1.75
N VAL A 85 14.45 -4.83 -1.34
CA VAL A 85 14.95 -4.93 0.05
C VAL A 85 13.93 -4.35 1.03
N THR A 86 13.34 -3.20 0.75
CA THR A 86 12.36 -2.61 1.67
C THR A 86 11.08 -3.46 1.74
N VAL A 87 10.64 -4.05 0.63
CA VAL A 87 9.53 -5.02 0.61
C VAL A 87 9.87 -6.23 1.48
N GLU A 88 11.04 -6.84 1.29
CA GLU A 88 11.49 -7.98 2.10
C GLU A 88 11.56 -7.65 3.61
N GLN A 89 11.91 -6.41 3.97
CA GLN A 89 11.97 -5.96 5.37
C GLN A 89 10.59 -5.78 6.03
N VAL A 90 9.55 -5.47 5.25
CA VAL A 90 8.20 -5.24 5.78
C VAL A 90 7.34 -6.50 5.78
N LEU A 91 7.77 -7.53 5.04
CA LEU A 91 7.15 -8.85 5.07
C LEU A 91 7.67 -9.66 6.26
N THR A 92 6.77 -10.38 6.92
CA THR A 92 7.12 -11.41 7.91
C THR A 92 7.04 -12.79 7.26
N LYS A 93 7.71 -13.79 7.83
CA LYS A 93 7.77 -15.15 7.27
C LYS A 93 6.40 -15.84 7.19
N ASP A 94 5.44 -15.39 7.98
CA ASP A 94 4.11 -16.01 8.12
C ASP A 94 3.00 -15.21 7.41
N GLU A 95 3.35 -14.23 6.56
CA GLU A 95 2.34 -13.44 5.86
C GLU A 95 1.50 -14.27 4.90
N LYS A 96 0.18 -14.15 5.02
CA LYS A 96 -0.81 -14.78 4.15
C LYS A 96 -1.55 -13.69 3.39
N GLY A 97 -1.58 -13.80 2.06
CA GLY A 97 -2.29 -12.83 1.22
C GLY A 97 -1.65 -11.45 1.26
N VAL A 98 -0.60 -11.27 0.46
CA VAL A 98 0.13 -10.02 0.30
C VAL A 98 -0.25 -9.41 -1.05
N GLY A 99 -0.64 -8.15 -1.05
CA GLY A 99 -0.85 -7.36 -2.26
C GLY A 99 0.31 -6.38 -2.45
N LEU A 100 0.77 -6.23 -3.68
CA LEU A 100 1.68 -5.16 -4.07
C LEU A 100 0.99 -4.35 -5.16
N ASN A 101 0.71 -3.07 -4.89
CA ASN A 101 0.15 -2.19 -5.90
C ASN A 101 1.14 -1.08 -6.28
N TYR A 102 1.29 -0.93 -7.60
CA TYR A 102 2.12 0.06 -8.24
C TYR A 102 1.31 0.74 -9.34
N THR A 103 0.94 1.99 -9.11
CA THR A 103 0.12 2.76 -10.05
C THR A 103 0.90 3.99 -10.48
N SER A 104 1.62 3.84 -11.58
CA SER A 104 2.50 4.85 -12.18
C SER A 104 3.74 5.22 -11.36
N GLY A 105 4.87 4.74 -11.86
CA GLY A 105 6.18 5.35 -11.76
C GLY A 105 6.95 4.93 -13.02
N THR A 106 8.13 5.50 -13.23
CA THR A 106 9.00 5.09 -14.33
C THR A 106 9.23 3.58 -14.29
N SER A 107 8.94 2.90 -15.40
CA SER A 107 9.31 1.50 -15.60
C SER A 107 10.82 1.36 -15.44
N ALA A 108 11.27 0.96 -14.25
CA ALA A 108 12.69 0.78 -13.91
C ALA A 108 13.06 -0.72 -13.84
#